data_AF-U2SL99-F1
#
_entry.id   AF-U2SL99-F1
#
_cell.length_a   1.000
_cell.length_b   1.000
_cell.length_c   1.000
_cell.angle_alpha   90.00
_cell.angle_beta   90.00
_cell.angle_gamma   90.00
#
_symmetry.space_group_name_H-M   'P 1'
#
loop_
_entity.id
_entity.type
_entity.pdbx_description
1 polymer ?
#
loop_
_entity_poly.entity_id
_entity_poly.type
_entity_poly.pdbx_seq_one_letter_code
_entity_poly.pdbx_strand_id
1 'polypeptide(L)'
;MDIIRKYYEKFRSLNPKNTEIKLLVIILIIGLFLFRGIHEFEFSWELVISLAVLVFSMTCHEVAHGYVAYKFGDDTAKREGRITLNPLKHLDLTGMILPIMLLLSGSGFLIGWAKPVPVNFSRLKPNRLGLFCVSIAGITVNFIFAAIALVIIRVFGRNFDINGLVITTLLSVYIINLALGLFNLIPVTPLDGGRIIYSIAGTKVRDFYNQIEKYGIVIILFLAYIGFVSDYLSVVLSFFLSLTGINIGLGL
;
A
#
# COMPACT_ATOMS: atom_id res chain seq x y z
N MET A 1 -7.04 5.59 -32.61
CA MET A 1 -8.51 5.40 -32.62
C MET A 1 -8.91 3.93 -32.39
N ASP A 2 -8.10 2.96 -32.84
CA ASP A 2 -8.44 1.53 -32.75
C ASP A 2 -8.46 0.92 -31.35
N ILE A 3 -7.67 1.46 -30.42
CA ILE A 3 -7.61 0.97 -29.03
C ILE A 3 -8.94 1.25 -28.30
N ILE A 4 -9.43 2.49 -28.39
CA ILE A 4 -10.67 2.92 -27.72
C ILE A 4 -11.87 2.12 -28.24
N ARG A 5 -11.93 1.91 -29.56
CA ARG A 5 -12.97 1.11 -30.19
C ARG A 5 -12.96 -0.34 -29.70
N LYS A 6 -11.78 -0.95 -29.58
CA LYS A 6 -11.59 -2.31 -29.05
C LYS A 6 -12.05 -2.45 -27.59
N TYR A 7 -11.78 -1.44 -26.75
CA TYR A 7 -12.28 -1.40 -25.37
C TYR A 7 -13.79 -1.22 -25.29
N TYR A 8 -14.36 -0.34 -26.13
CA TYR A 8 -15.80 -0.14 -26.20
C TYR A 8 -16.54 -1.41 -26.63
N GLU A 9 -16.07 -2.08 -27.68
CA GLU A 9 -16.67 -3.33 -28.17
C GLU A 9 -16.57 -4.46 -27.14
N LYS A 10 -15.44 -4.56 -26.44
CA LYS A 10 -15.26 -5.50 -25.32
C LYS A 10 -16.17 -5.17 -24.12
N PHE A 11 -16.33 -3.90 -23.78
CA PHE A 11 -17.22 -3.48 -22.69
C PHE A 11 -18.69 -3.74 -23.05
N ARG A 12 -19.07 -3.50 -24.31
CA ARG A 12 -20.41 -3.77 -24.85
C ARG A 12 -20.73 -5.26 -24.88
N SER A 13 -19.77 -6.11 -25.24
CA SER A 13 -19.98 -7.57 -25.20
C SER A 13 -20.16 -8.11 -23.78
N LEU A 14 -19.50 -7.48 -22.79
CA LEU A 14 -19.63 -7.83 -21.37
C LEU A 14 -20.88 -7.23 -20.71
N ASN A 15 -21.39 -6.10 -21.21
CA ASN A 15 -22.53 -5.36 -20.66
C ASN A 15 -23.58 -5.03 -21.73
N PRO A 16 -24.28 -6.02 -22.30
CA PRO A 16 -25.15 -5.82 -23.47
C PRO A 16 -26.40 -4.97 -23.21
N LYS A 17 -26.85 -4.88 -21.95
CA LYS A 17 -27.97 -4.02 -21.55
C LYS A 17 -27.48 -2.68 -21.03
N ASN A 18 -28.05 -1.58 -21.56
CA ASN A 18 -27.78 -0.20 -21.16
C ASN A 18 -26.28 0.16 -21.17
N THR A 19 -25.52 -0.39 -22.12
CA THR A 19 -24.06 -0.20 -22.21
C THR A 19 -23.68 1.27 -22.21
N GLU A 20 -24.39 2.07 -23.01
CA GLU A 20 -24.10 3.50 -23.19
C GLU A 20 -24.33 4.28 -21.89
N ILE A 21 -25.44 4.01 -21.19
CA ILE A 21 -25.75 4.63 -19.89
C ILE A 21 -24.69 4.25 -18.85
N LYS A 22 -24.32 2.96 -18.77
CA LYS A 22 -23.27 2.49 -17.84
C LYS A 22 -21.92 3.14 -18.14
N LEU A 23 -21.56 3.25 -19.41
CA LEU A 23 -20.31 3.89 -19.84
C LEU A 23 -20.34 5.39 -19.49
N LEU A 24 -21.46 6.07 -19.74
CA LEU A 24 -21.64 7.48 -19.43
C LEU A 24 -21.56 7.76 -17.93
N VAL A 25 -22.16 6.90 -17.09
CA VAL A 25 -22.02 6.97 -15.63
C VAL A 25 -20.57 6.77 -15.19
N ILE A 26 -19.86 5.78 -15.74
CA ILE A 26 -18.43 5.55 -15.45
C ILE A 26 -17.60 6.77 -15.86
N ILE A 27 -17.82 7.32 -17.05
CA ILE A 27 -17.11 8.52 -17.54
C ILE A 27 -17.42 9.72 -16.65
N LEU A 28 -18.67 9.90 -16.22
CA LEU A 28 -19.07 10.99 -15.33
C LEU A 28 -18.40 10.86 -13.95
N ILE A 29 -18.36 9.65 -13.38
CA ILE A 29 -17.66 9.38 -12.12
C ILE A 29 -16.18 9.69 -12.29
N ILE A 30 -15.53 9.17 -13.33
CA ILE A 30 -14.11 9.45 -13.60
C ILE A 30 -13.89 10.97 -13.77
N GLY A 31 -14.75 11.65 -14.53
CA GLY A 31 -14.68 13.09 -14.77
C GLY A 31 -14.85 13.93 -13.51
N LEU A 32 -15.78 13.57 -12.62
CA LEU A 32 -15.97 14.23 -11.32
C LEU A 32 -14.75 14.04 -10.41
N PHE A 33 -14.18 12.84 -10.38
CA PHE A 33 -12.94 12.56 -9.63
C PHE A 33 -11.75 13.36 -10.19
N LEU A 34 -11.59 13.40 -11.51
CA LEU A 34 -10.52 14.19 -12.15
C LEU A 34 -10.68 15.68 -11.88
N PHE A 35 -11.91 16.21 -11.97
CA PHE A 35 -12.19 17.62 -11.71
C PHE A 35 -11.89 17.99 -10.25
N ARG A 36 -12.35 17.18 -9.30
CA ARG A 36 -12.06 17.37 -7.88
C ARG A 36 -10.55 17.37 -7.61
N GLY A 37 -9.83 16.42 -8.19
CA GLY A 37 -8.40 16.29 -7.95
C GLY A 37 -7.56 17.39 -8.52
N ILE A 38 -7.89 17.85 -9.73
CA ILE A 38 -7.18 18.99 -10.31
C ILE A 38 -7.38 20.25 -9.44
N HIS A 39 -8.54 20.38 -8.80
CA HIS A 39 -8.87 21.55 -7.98
C HIS A 39 -8.30 21.50 -6.55
N GLU A 40 -8.04 20.30 -6.02
CA GLU A 40 -7.46 20.08 -4.68
C GLU A 40 -5.94 19.78 -4.72
N PHE A 41 -5.37 19.50 -5.90
CA PHE A 41 -3.96 19.13 -6.04
C PHE A 41 -3.04 20.35 -6.01
N GLU A 42 -2.39 20.57 -4.88
CA GLU A 42 -1.31 21.55 -4.73
C GLU A 42 0.05 20.85 -4.80
N PHE A 43 0.89 21.27 -5.76
CA PHE A 43 2.25 20.77 -5.86
C PHE A 43 3.12 21.36 -4.74
N SER A 44 3.66 20.50 -3.88
CA SER A 44 4.58 20.89 -2.80
C SER A 44 5.85 20.05 -2.79
N TRP A 45 6.94 20.60 -2.24
CA TRP A 45 8.19 19.85 -2.05
C TRP A 45 8.00 18.67 -1.09
N GLU A 46 7.11 18.81 -0.10
CA GLU A 46 6.74 17.76 0.84
C GLU A 46 6.10 16.56 0.15
N LEU A 47 5.26 16.82 -0.87
CA LEU A 47 4.67 15.77 -1.70
C LEU A 47 5.74 14.99 -2.46
N VAL A 48 6.71 15.69 -3.05
CA VAL A 48 7.81 15.04 -3.80
C VAL A 48 8.65 14.16 -2.88
N ILE A 49 9.01 14.66 -1.70
CA ILE A 49 9.76 13.91 -0.68
C ILE A 49 8.96 12.68 -0.23
N SER A 50 7.68 12.88 0.09
CA SER A 50 6.80 11.80 0.55
C SER A 50 6.61 10.73 -0.52
N LEU A 51 6.47 11.11 -1.79
CA LEU A 51 6.38 10.16 -2.90
C LEU A 51 7.67 9.37 -3.08
N ALA A 52 8.83 10.03 -3.02
CA ALA A 52 10.13 9.35 -3.11
C ALA A 52 10.33 8.35 -1.95
N VAL A 53 10.00 8.76 -0.73
CA VAL A 53 10.02 7.89 0.46
C VAL A 53 9.05 6.72 0.32
N LEU A 54 7.84 6.95 -0.19
CA LEU A 54 6.84 5.91 -0.42
C LEU A 54 7.34 4.85 -1.40
N VAL A 55 7.89 5.26 -2.54
CA VAL A 55 8.44 4.35 -3.55
C VAL A 55 9.57 3.52 -2.97
N PHE A 56 10.48 4.15 -2.25
CA PHE A 56 11.59 3.47 -1.61
C PHE A 56 11.10 2.46 -0.55
N SER A 57 10.18 2.89 0.32
CA SER A 57 9.65 2.08 1.41
C SER A 57 8.87 0.86 0.90
N MET A 58 8.04 1.03 -0.14
CA MET A 58 7.36 -0.08 -0.81
C MET A 58 8.36 -1.03 -1.49
N THR A 59 9.40 -0.51 -2.13
CA THR A 59 10.45 -1.34 -2.75
C THR A 59 11.14 -2.21 -1.71
N CYS A 60 11.54 -1.64 -0.57
CA CYS A 60 12.17 -2.40 0.50
C CYS A 60 11.22 -3.44 1.11
N HIS A 61 9.94 -3.12 1.27
CA HIS A 61 8.91 -4.05 1.73
C HIS A 61 8.80 -5.28 0.80
N GLU A 62 8.67 -5.05 -0.50
CA GLU A 62 8.55 -6.11 -1.50
C GLU A 62 9.83 -6.95 -1.63
N VAL A 63 10.99 -6.31 -1.55
CA VAL A 63 12.29 -7.01 -1.52
C VAL A 63 12.40 -7.90 -0.28
N ALA A 64 11.87 -7.48 0.87
CA ALA A 64 11.85 -8.29 2.08
C ALA A 64 11.03 -9.58 1.88
N HIS A 65 9.84 -9.46 1.29
CA HIS A 65 9.02 -10.61 0.89
C HIS A 65 9.80 -11.60 0.00
N GLY A 66 10.39 -11.09 -1.09
CA GLY A 66 11.16 -11.91 -2.02
C GLY A 66 12.40 -12.55 -1.39
N TYR A 67 13.11 -11.82 -0.52
CA TYR A 67 14.29 -12.32 0.17
C TYR A 67 13.94 -13.45 1.15
N VAL A 68 12.90 -13.26 1.96
CA VAL A 68 12.46 -14.29 2.91
C VAL A 68 11.89 -15.50 2.17
N ALA A 69 11.11 -15.30 1.10
CA ALA A 69 10.63 -16.40 0.25
C ALA A 69 11.79 -17.24 -0.30
N TYR A 70 12.86 -16.58 -0.77
CA TYR A 70 14.08 -17.25 -1.23
C TYR A 70 14.75 -18.06 -0.13
N LYS A 71 14.83 -17.53 1.11
CA LYS A 71 15.36 -18.27 2.26
C LYS A 71 14.54 -19.49 2.64
N PHE A 72 13.23 -19.45 2.41
CA PHE A 72 12.32 -20.58 2.61
C PHE A 72 12.18 -21.51 1.39
N GLY A 73 13.01 -21.33 0.34
CA GLY A 73 13.12 -22.24 -0.79
C GLY A 73 12.35 -21.83 -2.05
N ASP A 74 11.69 -20.68 -2.07
CA ASP A 74 11.08 -20.13 -3.29
C ASP A 74 12.00 -19.13 -3.99
N ASP A 75 12.64 -19.56 -5.06
CA ASP A 75 13.55 -18.76 -5.88
C ASP A 75 12.85 -17.97 -7.00
N THR A 76 11.51 -17.95 -7.07
CA THR A 76 10.74 -17.31 -8.15
C THR A 76 11.10 -15.82 -8.30
N ALA A 77 11.01 -15.05 -7.22
CA ALA A 77 11.40 -13.63 -7.19
C ALA A 77 12.87 -13.40 -7.60
N LYS A 78 13.76 -14.31 -7.22
CA LYS A 78 15.20 -14.24 -7.54
C LYS A 78 15.43 -14.47 -9.03
N ARG A 79 14.81 -15.50 -9.62
CA ARG A 79 14.93 -15.81 -11.06
C ARG A 79 14.34 -14.71 -11.94
N GLU A 80 13.27 -14.06 -11.50
CA GLU A 80 12.70 -12.90 -12.19
C GLU A 80 13.51 -11.59 -11.97
N GLY A 81 14.58 -11.63 -11.17
CA GLY A 81 15.41 -10.47 -10.90
C GLY A 81 14.68 -9.35 -10.15
N ARG A 82 13.66 -9.71 -9.35
CA ARG A 82 12.86 -8.77 -8.54
C ARG A 82 13.36 -8.59 -7.11
N ILE A 83 14.33 -9.40 -6.64
CA ILE A 83 15.05 -9.10 -5.40
C ILE A 83 16.10 -8.01 -5.71
N THR A 84 15.64 -6.77 -5.87
CA THR A 84 16.49 -5.61 -6.22
C THR A 84 15.91 -4.34 -5.62
N LEU A 85 16.78 -3.41 -5.21
CA LEU A 85 16.38 -2.08 -4.73
C LEU A 85 16.11 -1.09 -5.86
N ASN A 86 16.12 -1.52 -7.13
CA ASN A 86 15.70 -0.68 -8.24
C ASN A 86 14.16 -0.53 -8.22
N PRO A 87 13.63 0.65 -7.86
CA PRO A 87 12.18 0.84 -7.69
C PRO A 87 11.43 0.59 -9.00
N LEU A 88 12.03 0.90 -10.16
CA LEU A 88 11.39 0.73 -11.47
C LEU A 88 10.93 -0.70 -11.75
N LYS A 89 11.54 -1.71 -11.10
CA LYS A 89 11.13 -3.11 -11.24
C LYS A 89 9.90 -3.50 -10.41
N HIS A 90 9.52 -2.64 -9.46
CA HIS A 90 8.42 -2.84 -8.52
C HIS A 90 7.25 -1.88 -8.77
N LEU A 91 7.37 -0.96 -9.72
CA LEU A 91 6.29 -0.06 -10.09
C LEU A 91 5.36 -0.71 -11.13
N ASP A 92 4.05 -0.65 -10.89
CA ASP A 92 3.06 -1.01 -11.91
C ASP A 92 2.54 0.26 -12.61
N LEU A 93 3.02 0.55 -13.81
CA LEU A 93 2.55 1.66 -14.65
C LEU A 93 1.06 1.55 -15.01
N THR A 94 0.49 0.35 -15.09
CA THR A 94 -0.94 0.16 -15.36
C THR A 94 -1.78 0.26 -14.10
N GLY A 95 -1.22 -0.14 -12.95
CA GLY A 95 -1.80 0.04 -11.62
C GLY A 95 -1.82 1.49 -11.14
N MET A 96 -0.96 2.37 -11.69
CA MET A 96 -0.89 3.81 -11.35
C MET A 96 -2.21 4.57 -11.48
N ILE A 97 -3.09 4.13 -12.37
CA ILE A 97 -4.32 4.86 -12.68
C ILE A 97 -5.22 4.98 -11.43
N LEU A 98 -5.33 3.91 -10.64
CA LEU A 98 -6.22 3.89 -9.47
C LEU A 98 -5.70 4.73 -8.28
N PRO A 99 -4.42 4.64 -7.87
CA PRO A 99 -3.83 5.53 -6.88
C PRO A 99 -3.80 6.99 -7.32
N ILE A 100 -3.55 7.28 -8.61
CA ILE A 100 -3.63 8.65 -9.14
C ILE A 100 -5.08 9.16 -9.04
N MET A 101 -6.08 8.35 -9.38
CA MET A 101 -7.48 8.73 -9.20
C MET A 101 -7.88 8.95 -7.73
N LEU A 102 -7.34 8.17 -6.80
CA LEU A 102 -7.58 8.32 -5.36
C LEU A 102 -6.86 9.55 -4.78
N LEU A 103 -5.62 9.83 -5.21
CA LEU A 103 -4.92 11.07 -4.87
C LEU A 103 -5.70 12.29 -5.37
N LEU A 104 -6.21 12.20 -6.60
CA LEU A 104 -7.12 13.18 -7.19
C LEU A 104 -8.53 13.16 -6.54
N SER A 105 -8.84 12.24 -5.63
CA SER A 105 -10.11 12.26 -4.90
C SER A 105 -10.05 13.09 -3.61
N GLY A 106 -8.87 13.59 -3.23
CA GLY A 106 -8.63 14.18 -1.91
C GLY A 106 -8.52 13.12 -0.80
N SER A 107 -8.61 11.82 -1.12
CA SER A 107 -8.23 10.78 -0.16
C SER A 107 -6.71 10.82 -0.08
N GLY A 108 -6.16 11.37 1.01
CA GLY A 108 -4.71 11.47 1.28
C GLY A 108 -4.00 10.12 1.44
N PHE A 109 -4.50 9.08 0.78
CA PHE A 109 -4.14 7.69 0.95
C PHE A 109 -3.82 7.04 -0.41
N LEU A 110 -2.53 7.02 -0.74
CA LEU A 110 -1.98 6.40 -1.94
C LEU A 110 -1.72 4.91 -1.69
N ILE A 111 -2.72 4.06 -1.91
CA ILE A 111 -2.52 2.60 -1.88
C ILE A 111 -2.88 1.99 -3.23
N GLY A 112 -1.97 1.13 -3.73
CA GLY A 112 -2.23 0.28 -4.90
C GLY A 112 -1.25 0.42 -6.06
N TRP A 113 -0.05 0.98 -5.85
CA TRP A 113 0.87 1.23 -6.96
C TRP A 113 1.99 0.18 -7.15
N ALA A 114 2.36 -0.57 -6.12
CA ALA A 114 3.45 -1.55 -6.25
C ALA A 114 2.98 -2.83 -6.95
N LYS A 115 3.75 -3.28 -7.96
CA LYS A 115 3.64 -4.62 -8.53
C LYS A 115 4.24 -5.60 -7.52
N PRO A 116 3.45 -6.46 -6.86
CA PRO A 116 3.99 -7.31 -5.81
C PRO A 116 5.04 -8.28 -6.36
N VAL A 117 6.03 -8.59 -5.54
CA VAL A 117 7.05 -9.59 -5.84
C VAL A 117 6.40 -10.97 -5.89
N PRO A 118 6.67 -11.78 -6.93
CA PRO A 118 6.02 -13.06 -7.09
C PRO A 118 6.56 -14.03 -6.04
N VAL A 119 5.67 -14.49 -5.16
CA VAL A 119 5.96 -15.53 -4.18
C VAL A 119 5.10 -16.75 -4.50
N ASN A 120 5.76 -17.88 -4.69
CA ASN A 120 5.12 -19.18 -4.84
C ASN A 120 5.05 -19.87 -3.46
N PHE A 121 3.94 -19.63 -2.75
CA PHE A 121 3.71 -20.19 -1.41
C PHE A 121 3.75 -21.72 -1.37
N SER A 122 3.45 -22.42 -2.48
CA SER A 122 3.52 -23.88 -2.56
C SER A 122 4.95 -24.43 -2.49
N ARG A 123 5.97 -23.60 -2.73
CA ARG A 123 7.39 -24.00 -2.69
C ARG A 123 8.05 -23.78 -1.32
N LEU A 124 7.40 -23.05 -0.42
CA LEU A 124 7.97 -22.69 0.88
C LEU A 124 8.10 -23.92 1.79
N LYS A 125 9.26 -24.06 2.45
CA LYS A 125 9.56 -25.17 3.36
C LYS A 125 10.18 -24.66 4.67
N PRO A 126 9.57 -24.93 5.84
CA PRO A 126 8.23 -25.50 6.05
C PRO A 126 7.13 -24.54 5.56
N ASN A 127 6.05 -25.06 4.96
CA ASN A 127 5.04 -24.22 4.27
C ASN A 127 4.39 -23.17 5.19
N ARG A 128 3.83 -23.57 6.34
CA ARG A 128 3.16 -22.62 7.26
C ARG A 128 4.11 -21.58 7.84
N LEU A 129 5.29 -22.01 8.29
CA LEU A 129 6.30 -21.10 8.84
C LEU A 129 6.82 -20.15 7.77
N GLY A 130 7.08 -20.66 6.56
CA GLY A 130 7.51 -19.84 5.44
C GLY A 130 6.46 -18.82 5.04
N LEU A 131 5.19 -19.21 4.95
CA LEU A 131 4.08 -18.29 4.69
C LEU A 131 4.03 -17.19 5.77
N PHE A 132 4.05 -17.57 7.04
CA PHE A 132 4.07 -16.61 8.16
C PHE A 132 5.25 -15.64 8.03
N CYS A 133 6.47 -16.17 7.92
CA CYS A 133 7.71 -15.39 7.86
C CYS A 133 7.76 -14.46 6.65
N VAL A 134 7.29 -14.90 5.48
CA VAL A 134 7.17 -14.03 4.31
C VAL A 134 6.18 -12.91 4.64
N SER A 135 4.95 -13.22 5.08
CA SER A 135 3.94 -12.19 5.34
C SER A 135 4.37 -11.14 6.37
N ILE A 136 5.13 -11.51 7.41
CA ILE A 136 5.67 -10.53 8.37
C ILE A 136 6.91 -9.77 7.86
N ALA A 137 7.60 -10.25 6.82
CA ALA A 137 8.87 -9.69 6.37
C ALA A 137 8.76 -8.22 5.94
N GLY A 138 7.82 -7.93 5.03
CA GLY A 138 7.56 -6.57 4.56
C GLY A 138 7.14 -5.63 5.69
N ILE A 139 6.17 -6.08 6.51
CA ILE A 139 5.68 -5.35 7.69
C ILE A 139 6.85 -5.00 8.63
N THR A 140 7.73 -5.96 8.91
CA THR A 140 8.89 -5.78 9.80
C THR A 140 9.83 -4.71 9.27
N VAL A 141 10.14 -4.71 7.97
CA VAL A 141 11.01 -3.70 7.35
C VAL A 141 10.41 -2.31 7.50
N ASN A 142 9.10 -2.15 7.30
CA ASN A 142 8.45 -0.86 7.53
C ASN A 142 8.56 -0.42 8.99
N PHE A 143 8.21 -1.27 9.96
CA PHE A 143 8.32 -0.91 11.37
C PHE A 143 9.76 -0.58 11.79
N ILE A 144 10.77 -1.26 11.22
CA ILE A 144 12.18 -0.93 11.44
C ILE A 144 12.49 0.48 10.93
N PHE A 145 12.10 0.83 9.70
CA PHE A 145 12.34 2.18 9.18
C PHE A 145 11.61 3.26 9.98
N ALA A 146 10.36 3.00 10.37
CA ALA A 146 9.62 3.90 11.24
C ALA A 146 10.34 4.09 12.58
N ALA A 147 10.76 3.00 13.24
CA ALA A 147 11.48 3.08 14.51
C ALA A 147 12.81 3.82 14.39
N ILE A 148 13.59 3.59 13.33
CA ILE A 148 14.86 4.29 13.09
C ILE A 148 14.61 5.79 12.93
N ALA A 149 13.67 6.19 12.08
CA ALA A 149 13.32 7.59 11.89
C ALA A 149 12.87 8.24 13.21
N LEU A 150 12.06 7.52 13.99
CA LEU A 150 11.58 7.97 15.29
C LEU A 150 12.71 8.25 16.28
N VAL A 151 13.66 7.32 16.39
CA VAL A 151 14.82 7.46 17.28
C VAL A 151 15.67 8.66 16.86
N ILE A 152 15.90 8.84 15.55
CA ILE A 152 16.67 9.99 15.03
C ILE A 152 15.96 11.30 15.37
N ILE A 153 14.65 11.39 15.14
CA ILE A 153 13.85 12.58 15.49
C ILE A 153 13.91 12.83 17.01
N ARG A 154 13.79 11.80 17.84
CA ARG A 154 13.78 11.95 19.29
C ARG A 154 15.12 12.45 19.84
N VAL A 155 16.24 11.95 19.31
CA VAL A 155 17.59 12.27 19.79
C VAL A 155 18.10 13.59 19.20
N PHE A 156 17.87 13.82 17.91
CA PHE A 156 18.46 14.94 17.17
C PHE A 156 17.46 16.00 16.72
N GLY A 157 16.15 15.76 16.87
CA GLY A 157 15.10 16.63 16.33
C GLY A 157 15.15 18.08 16.80
N ARG A 158 15.62 18.33 18.03
CA ARG A 158 15.82 19.69 18.56
C ARG A 158 16.93 20.47 17.85
N ASN A 159 17.86 19.78 17.21
CA ASN A 159 18.97 20.38 16.47
C ASN A 159 18.61 20.62 15.00
N PHE A 160 17.47 20.08 14.54
CA PHE A 160 17.00 20.29 13.17
C PHE A 160 16.10 21.51 13.11
N ASP A 161 16.21 22.23 11.99
CA ASP A 161 15.23 23.26 11.65
C ASP A 161 13.86 22.59 11.46
N ILE A 162 12.83 23.15 12.10
CA ILE A 162 11.45 22.65 12.08
C ILE A 162 10.90 22.65 10.65
N ASN A 163 11.34 23.58 9.81
CA ASN A 163 10.96 23.66 8.40
C ASN A 163 12.06 23.11 7.46
N GLY A 164 13.06 22.44 8.02
CA GLY A 164 14.20 21.93 7.28
C GLY A 164 13.89 20.64 6.52
N LEU A 165 14.52 20.47 5.36
CA LEU A 165 14.40 19.27 4.52
C LEU A 165 14.60 17.96 5.30
N VAL A 166 15.52 17.96 6.27
CA VAL A 166 15.87 16.78 7.07
C VAL A 166 14.70 16.33 7.96
N ILE A 167 14.07 17.25 8.71
CA ILE A 167 12.98 16.87 9.61
C ILE A 167 11.75 16.43 8.81
N THR A 168 11.43 17.14 7.71
CA THR A 168 10.36 16.75 6.79
C THR A 168 10.58 15.35 6.25
N THR A 169 11.80 15.04 5.78
CA THR A 169 12.11 13.70 5.27
C THR A 169 12.00 12.63 6.35
N LEU A 170 12.51 12.87 7.55
CA LEU A 170 12.40 11.91 8.66
C LEU A 170 10.95 11.67 9.08
N LEU A 171 10.14 12.73 9.13
CA LEU A 171 8.71 12.63 9.41
C LEU A 171 7.99 11.84 8.31
N SER A 172 8.28 12.09 7.03
CA SER A 172 7.74 11.30 5.92
C SER A 172 8.14 9.83 6.04
N VAL A 173 9.41 9.50 6.33
CA VAL A 173 9.87 8.11 6.53
C VAL A 173 9.10 7.45 7.66
N TYR A 174 8.95 8.14 8.79
CA TYR A 174 8.22 7.63 9.94
C TYR A 174 6.74 7.37 9.61
N ILE A 175 6.01 8.39 9.13
CA ILE A 175 4.57 8.32 8.87
C ILE A 175 4.27 7.27 7.80
N ILE A 176 5.00 7.31 6.67
CA ILE A 176 4.74 6.42 5.54
C ILE A 176 5.03 4.97 5.90
N ASN A 177 6.16 4.68 6.54
CA ASN A 177 6.46 3.30 6.92
C ASN A 177 5.51 2.79 8.00
N LEU A 178 5.18 3.61 8.99
CA LEU A 178 4.21 3.22 10.02
C LEU A 178 2.84 2.94 9.38
N ALA A 179 2.37 3.81 8.47
CA ALA A 179 1.13 3.62 7.75
C ALA A 179 1.16 2.36 6.85
N LEU A 180 2.24 2.13 6.09
CA LEU A 180 2.39 0.92 5.27
C LEU A 180 2.39 -0.36 6.11
N GLY A 181 3.09 -0.37 7.24
CA GLY A 181 3.14 -1.50 8.15
C GLY A 181 1.77 -1.81 8.78
N LEU A 182 1.09 -0.77 9.27
CA LEU A 182 -0.24 -0.89 9.87
C LEU A 182 -1.32 -1.28 8.87
N PHE A 183 -1.29 -0.70 7.67
CA PHE A 183 -2.21 -1.07 6.61
C PHE A 183 -2.04 -2.54 6.24
N ASN A 184 -0.80 -3.00 6.08
CA ASN A 184 -0.53 -4.40 5.79
C ASN A 184 -0.81 -5.33 6.98
N LEU A 185 -1.06 -4.83 8.19
CA LEU A 185 -1.53 -5.65 9.33
C LEU A 185 -3.04 -5.86 9.34
N ILE A 186 -3.81 -5.18 8.49
CA ILE A 186 -5.26 -5.37 8.40
C ILE A 186 -5.56 -6.85 8.07
N PRO A 187 -6.42 -7.53 8.86
CA PRO A 187 -6.64 -8.98 8.78
C PRO A 187 -7.55 -9.37 7.60
N VAL A 188 -7.19 -8.97 6.39
CA VAL A 188 -7.97 -9.17 5.16
C VAL A 188 -7.01 -9.51 4.04
N THR A 189 -7.18 -10.67 3.40
CA THR A 189 -6.46 -10.98 2.15
C THR A 189 -6.96 -10.03 1.04
N PRO A 190 -6.11 -9.52 0.13
CA PRO A 190 -4.74 -9.92 -0.16
C PRO A 190 -3.63 -9.34 0.74
N LEU A 191 -3.94 -8.53 1.76
CA LEU A 191 -2.93 -7.93 2.64
C LEU A 191 -2.21 -8.98 3.49
N ASP A 192 -1.00 -8.63 3.92
CA ASP A 192 -0.12 -9.53 4.67
C ASP A 192 -0.71 -9.99 6.00
N GLY A 193 -1.45 -9.14 6.71
CA GLY A 193 -2.11 -9.44 7.97
C GLY A 193 -3.13 -10.57 7.84
N GLY A 194 -3.86 -10.60 6.73
CA GLY A 194 -4.74 -11.72 6.40
C GLY A 194 -3.97 -13.03 6.18
N ARG A 195 -2.80 -12.97 5.54
CA ARG A 195 -1.92 -14.14 5.33
C ARG A 195 -1.24 -14.61 6.62
N ILE A 196 -0.89 -13.69 7.52
CA ILE A 196 -0.41 -14.00 8.86
C ILE A 196 -1.46 -14.84 9.58
N ILE A 197 -2.71 -14.37 9.65
CA ILE A 197 -3.80 -15.12 10.28
C ILE A 197 -4.00 -16.45 9.57
N TYR A 198 -4.03 -16.47 8.24
CA TYR A 198 -4.18 -17.70 7.46
C TYR A 198 -3.11 -18.75 7.79
N SER A 199 -1.86 -18.33 8.01
CA SER A 199 -0.72 -19.22 8.25
C SER A 199 -0.77 -19.94 9.60
N ILE A 200 -1.33 -19.27 10.63
CA ILE A 200 -1.45 -19.79 12.00
C ILE A 200 -2.84 -20.40 12.26
N ALA A 201 -3.82 -20.12 11.41
CA ALA A 201 -5.21 -20.53 11.55
C ALA A 201 -5.44 -22.04 11.40
N GLY A 202 -6.46 -22.52 12.12
CA GLY A 202 -7.05 -23.84 11.90
C GLY A 202 -7.83 -23.93 10.58
N THR A 203 -8.28 -25.14 10.23
CA THR A 203 -8.98 -25.42 8.96
C THR A 203 -10.20 -24.53 8.73
N LYS A 204 -11.08 -24.39 9.73
CA LYS A 204 -12.30 -23.57 9.63
C LYS A 204 -12.04 -22.11 9.26
N VAL A 205 -11.03 -21.48 9.88
CA VAL A 205 -10.68 -20.08 9.61
C VAL A 205 -10.05 -19.98 8.23
N ARG A 206 -9.22 -20.94 7.81
CA ARG A 206 -8.65 -20.96 6.46
C ARG A 206 -9.72 -21.12 5.38
N ASP A 207 -10.72 -21.96 5.61
CA ASP A 207 -11.84 -22.14 4.67
C ASP A 207 -12.64 -20.85 4.52
N PHE A 208 -12.87 -20.13 5.61
CA PHE A 208 -13.46 -18.79 5.58
C PHE A 208 -12.59 -17.81 4.77
N TYR A 209 -11.28 -17.76 5.03
CA TYR A 209 -10.35 -16.90 4.29
C TYR A 209 -10.32 -17.21 2.78
N ASN A 210 -10.32 -18.48 2.40
CA ASN A 210 -10.40 -18.91 1.00
C ASN A 210 -11.71 -18.42 0.32
N GLN A 211 -12.82 -18.35 1.06
CA GLN A 211 -14.10 -17.85 0.54
C GLN A 211 -14.12 -16.34 0.34
N ILE A 212 -13.50 -15.58 1.26
CA ILE A 212 -13.47 -14.11 1.21
C ILE A 212 -12.36 -13.55 0.32
N GLU A 213 -11.33 -14.33 -0.01
CA GLU A 213 -10.16 -13.87 -0.80
C GLU A 213 -10.58 -13.20 -2.11
N LYS A 214 -11.59 -13.74 -2.79
CA LYS A 214 -12.15 -13.17 -4.03
C LYS A 214 -12.80 -11.78 -3.87
N TYR A 215 -13.20 -11.43 -2.65
CA TYR A 215 -13.77 -10.13 -2.29
C TYR A 215 -12.76 -9.23 -1.59
N GLY A 216 -11.52 -9.69 -1.38
CA GLY A 216 -10.50 -9.00 -0.59
C GLY A 216 -10.29 -7.54 -0.97
N ILE A 217 -10.09 -7.28 -2.27
CA ILE A 217 -9.93 -5.92 -2.80
C ILE A 217 -11.19 -5.07 -2.55
N VAL A 218 -12.38 -5.64 -2.70
CA VAL A 218 -13.64 -4.94 -2.47
C VAL A 218 -13.82 -4.59 -0.99
N ILE A 219 -13.45 -5.50 -0.08
CA ILE A 219 -13.48 -5.27 1.37
C ILE A 219 -12.53 -4.12 1.73
N ILE A 220 -11.30 -4.12 1.20
CA ILE A 220 -10.32 -3.05 1.45
C ILE A 220 -10.83 -1.70 0.93
N LEU A 221 -11.39 -1.66 -0.28
CA LEU A 221 -11.96 -0.44 -0.84
C LEU A 221 -13.15 0.06 -0.03
N PHE A 222 -14.01 -0.83 0.45
CA PHE A 222 -15.13 -0.49 1.32
C PHE A 222 -14.65 0.08 2.66
N LEU A 223 -13.66 -0.56 3.30
CA LEU A 223 -13.05 -0.07 4.54
C LEU A 223 -12.39 1.31 4.37
N ALA A 224 -11.76 1.56 3.23
CA ALA A 224 -11.21 2.87 2.90
C ALA A 224 -12.32 3.90 2.68
N TYR A 225 -13.40 3.54 1.98
CA TYR A 225 -14.52 4.43 1.69
C TYR A 225 -15.25 4.93 2.94
N ILE A 226 -15.46 4.05 3.93
CA ILE A 226 -16.13 4.41 5.18
C ILE A 226 -15.22 5.18 6.16
N GLY A 227 -13.97 5.48 5.78
CA GLY A 227 -13.02 6.18 6.65
C GLY A 227 -12.36 5.31 7.72
N PHE A 228 -12.70 4.02 7.82
CA PHE A 228 -12.13 3.14 8.85
C PHE A 228 -10.61 3.06 8.76
N VAL A 229 -10.06 3.02 7.54
CA VAL A 229 -8.60 2.97 7.35
C VAL A 229 -7.93 4.27 7.82
N SER A 230 -8.51 5.44 7.50
CA SER A 230 -7.96 6.72 7.94
C SER A 230 -8.06 6.89 9.45
N ASP A 231 -9.19 6.52 10.05
CA ASP A 231 -9.43 6.64 11.49
C ASP A 231 -8.53 5.68 12.28
N TYR A 232 -8.40 4.44 11.80
CA TYR A 232 -7.50 3.46 12.39
C TYR A 232 -6.05 3.95 12.34
N LEU A 233 -5.60 4.43 11.18
CA LEU A 233 -4.24 4.93 11.04
C LEU A 233 -4.00 6.18 11.89
N SER A 234 -4.94 7.12 11.96
CA SER A 234 -4.78 8.36 12.74
C SER A 234 -4.69 8.10 14.25
N VAL A 235 -5.52 7.20 14.78
CA VAL A 235 -5.46 6.79 16.19
C VAL A 235 -4.13 6.13 16.52
N VAL A 236 -3.65 5.24 15.66
CA VAL A 236 -2.39 4.53 15.91
C VAL A 236 -1.19 5.46 15.71
N LEU A 237 -1.20 6.30 14.67
CA LEU A 237 -0.16 7.31 14.42
C LEU A 237 -0.05 8.29 15.58
N SER A 238 -1.17 8.82 16.06
CA SER A 238 -1.20 9.75 17.20
C SER A 238 -0.70 9.09 18.49
N PHE A 239 -1.06 7.82 18.73
CA PHE A 239 -0.50 7.05 19.83
C PHE A 239 1.04 6.95 19.74
N PHE A 240 1.58 6.50 18.62
CA PHE A 240 3.04 6.37 18.48
C PHE A 240 3.76 7.72 18.48
N LEU A 241 3.15 8.77 17.93
CA LEU A 241 3.68 10.14 18.01
C LEU A 241 3.66 10.65 19.45
N SER A 242 2.63 10.35 20.25
CA SER A 242 2.60 10.74 21.66
C SER A 242 3.77 10.17 22.46
N LEU A 243 4.22 8.94 22.13
CA LEU A 243 5.39 8.31 22.74
C LEU A 243 6.71 9.06 22.46
N THR A 244 6.74 9.87 21.40
CA THR A 244 7.92 10.69 21.07
C THR A 244 8.07 11.91 21.97
N GLY A 245 7.02 12.28 22.71
CA GLY A 245 6.96 13.51 23.48
C GLY A 245 7.04 14.77 22.62
N ILE A 246 6.80 14.66 21.31
CA ILE A 246 6.70 15.78 20.37
C ILE A 246 5.22 16.02 20.16
N ASN A 247 4.70 17.12 20.73
CA ASN A 247 3.35 17.60 20.45
C ASN A 247 3.33 18.21 19.04
N ILE A 248 3.41 17.36 18.02
CA ILE A 248 3.00 17.76 16.67
C ILE A 248 1.48 17.64 16.69
N GLY A 249 0.81 18.76 16.92
CA GLY A 249 -0.63 18.87 16.69
C GLY A 249 -0.87 18.60 15.21
N LEU A 250 -1.05 17.33 14.85
CA LEU A 250 -1.57 16.97 13.54
C LEU A 250 -3.03 17.43 13.55
N GLY A 251 -3.27 18.61 12.99
CA GLY A 251 -4.59 19.00 12.52
C GLY A 251 -4.95 18.10 11.34
N LEU A 252 -5.37 16.89 11.66
CA LEU A 252 -6.07 15.97 10.77
C LEU A 252 -7.56 16.18 10.96
#